data_AF-A0A5N0YPK7-F1
#
_entry.id   AF-A0A5N0YPK7-F1
#
_cell.length_a   1.000
_cell.length_b   1.000
_cell.length_c   1.000
_cell.angle_alpha   90.00
_cell.angle_beta   90.00
_cell.angle_gamma   90.00
#
_symmetry.space_group_name_H-M   'P 1'
#
loop_
_entity.id
_entity.type
_entity.pdbx_description
1 polymer ?
#
loop_
_entity_poly.entity_id
_entity_poly.type
_entity_poly.pdbx_seq_one_letter_code
_entity_poly.pdbx_strand_id
1 'polypeptide(L)'
;MSSVVKNILHASTAANEVTDHLSANFIIETLPMLLGEELLAIVILVIVANLLGGTRKAIVAEILVSYVIFGLLHLPTYQWNLLQCLLIIGVGRIPFTVATLKSDSIWAGYFVHVAYDWIAFIVILLSMK
;
A
#
# COMPACT_ATOMS: atom_id res chain seq x y z
N MET A 1 -2.42 -5.99 17.35
CA MET A 1 -3.22 -4.78 17.04
C MET A 1 -4.30 -4.59 18.10
N SER A 2 -4.39 -3.40 18.70
CA SER A 2 -5.38 -3.04 19.74
C SER A 2 -6.81 -3.36 19.30
N SER A 3 -7.62 -3.86 20.25
CA SER A 3 -9.05 -4.21 20.10
C SER A 3 -9.90 -3.08 19.49
N VAL A 4 -9.43 -1.84 19.60
CA VAL A 4 -10.08 -0.64 19.05
C VAL A 4 -10.03 -0.61 17.53
N VAL A 5 -8.90 -0.97 16.91
CA VAL A 5 -8.72 -0.94 15.45
C VAL A 5 -9.60 -2.01 14.77
N LYS A 6 -9.67 -3.21 15.35
CA LYS A 6 -10.55 -4.28 14.87
C LYS A 6 -12.03 -3.89 14.92
N ASN A 7 -12.45 -3.24 16.01
CA ASN A 7 -13.84 -2.84 16.21
C ASN A 7 -14.28 -1.64 15.35
N ILE A 8 -13.39 -0.67 15.10
CA ILE A 8 -13.71 0.51 14.29
C ILE A 8 -13.65 0.20 12.79
N LEU A 9 -12.64 -0.55 12.36
CA LEU A 9 -12.42 -0.77 10.92
C LEU A 9 -13.20 -1.94 10.36
N HIS A 10 -13.87 -2.75 11.21
CA HIS A 10 -14.37 -4.08 10.83
C HIS A 10 -13.32 -4.86 10.03
N ALA A 11 -12.04 -4.59 10.31
CA ALA A 11 -10.93 -5.08 9.52
C ALA A 11 -10.97 -6.60 9.65
N SER A 12 -11.41 -7.25 8.57
CA SER A 12 -11.52 -8.69 8.53
C SER A 12 -10.13 -9.22 8.86
N THR A 13 -10.06 -10.15 9.80
CA THR A 13 -8.84 -10.91 10.06
C THR A 13 -8.60 -11.91 8.92
N ALA A 14 -8.68 -11.49 7.66
CA ALA A 14 -7.99 -12.15 6.55
C ALA A 14 -6.47 -12.29 6.83
N ALA A 15 -5.99 -11.62 7.88
CA ALA A 15 -4.82 -11.98 8.68
C ALA A 15 -4.61 -13.50 8.87
N ASN A 16 -5.63 -14.35 8.77
CA ASN A 16 -5.49 -15.80 8.79
C ASN A 16 -4.59 -16.34 7.65
N GLU A 17 -4.67 -15.82 6.43
CA GLU A 17 -3.86 -16.36 5.30
C GLU A 17 -2.39 -15.95 5.40
N VAL A 18 -2.11 -14.69 5.75
CA VAL A 18 -0.71 -14.24 5.91
C VAL A 18 -0.07 -15.00 7.05
N THR A 19 -0.72 -15.14 8.21
CA THR A 19 -0.12 -15.90 9.34
C THR A 19 0.13 -17.36 9.00
N ASP A 20 -0.73 -17.98 8.18
CA ASP A 20 -0.61 -19.39 7.81
C ASP A 20 0.54 -19.64 6.81
N HIS A 21 0.94 -18.64 6.03
CA HIS A 21 1.99 -18.73 5.00
C HIS A 21 3.24 -17.89 5.29
N LEU A 22 3.26 -17.13 6.39
CA LEU A 22 4.35 -16.21 6.71
C LEU A 22 5.62 -16.98 7.05
N SER A 23 6.54 -17.02 6.07
CA SER A 23 7.86 -17.61 6.18
C SER A 23 8.92 -16.64 5.64
N ALA A 24 10.19 -16.89 5.94
CA ALA A 24 11.28 -16.09 5.37
C ALA A 24 11.30 -16.13 3.83
N ASN A 25 10.94 -17.27 3.24
CA ASN A 25 10.84 -17.42 1.79
C ASN A 25 9.71 -16.57 1.20
N PHE A 26 8.53 -16.59 1.84
CA PHE A 26 7.40 -15.74 1.44
C PHE A 26 7.79 -14.26 1.40
N ILE A 27 8.51 -13.77 2.42
CA ILE A 27 8.95 -12.37 2.49
C ILE A 27 9.84 -12.02 1.28
N ILE A 28 10.75 -12.89 0.87
CA ILE A 28 11.61 -12.67 -0.32
C ILE A 28 10.78 -12.72 -1.61
N GLU A 29 9.81 -13.63 -1.70
CA GLU A 29 8.92 -13.78 -2.85
C GLU A 29 8.01 -12.55 -3.08
N THR A 30 7.81 -11.69 -2.07
CA THR A 30 7.04 -10.43 -2.23
C THR A 30 7.73 -9.39 -3.10
N LEU A 31 9.06 -9.43 -3.26
CA LEU A 31 9.83 -8.40 -3.98
C LEU A 31 9.28 -8.09 -5.40
N PRO A 32 9.11 -9.07 -6.31
CA PRO A 32 8.58 -8.80 -7.64
C PRO A 32 7.14 -8.27 -7.63
N MET A 33 6.32 -8.72 -6.67
CA MET A 33 4.94 -8.25 -6.50
C MET A 33 4.93 -6.77 -6.09
N LEU A 34 5.74 -6.39 -5.11
CA LEU A 34 5.84 -5.01 -4.63
C LEU A 34 6.34 -4.05 -5.72
N LEU A 35 7.24 -4.51 -6.61
CA LEU A 35 7.65 -3.72 -7.77
C LEU A 35 6.49 -3.54 -8.76
N GLY A 36 5.67 -4.57 -8.95
CA GLY A 36 4.43 -4.49 -9.73
C GLY A 36 3.45 -3.47 -9.18
N GLU A 37 3.30 -3.39 -7.85
CA GLU A 37 2.48 -2.38 -7.20
C GLU A 37 2.99 -0.95 -7.40
N GLU A 38 4.31 -0.74 -7.32
CA GLU A 38 4.92 0.56 -7.62
C GLU A 38 4.67 1.00 -9.08
N LEU A 39 4.84 0.07 -10.03
CA LEU A 39 4.59 0.34 -11.44
C LEU A 39 3.12 0.71 -11.69
N LEU A 40 2.19 -0.06 -11.11
CA LEU A 40 0.76 0.22 -11.20
C LEU A 40 0.40 1.58 -10.60
N ALA A 41 0.94 1.89 -9.42
CA ALA A 41 0.69 3.16 -8.75
C ALA A 41 1.21 4.35 -9.55
N ILE A 42 2.39 4.25 -10.17
CA ILE A 42 2.92 5.31 -11.04
C ILE A 42 2.06 5.49 -12.29
N VAL A 43 1.60 4.40 -12.92
CA VAL A 43 0.70 4.50 -14.08
C VAL A 43 -0.58 5.24 -13.71
N ILE A 44 -1.22 4.88 -12.59
CA ILE A 44 -2.42 5.57 -12.09
C ILE A 44 -2.11 7.04 -11.82
N LEU A 45 -1.01 7.34 -11.12
CA LEU A 45 -0.60 8.70 -10.79
C LEU A 45 -0.40 9.56 -12.05
N VAL A 46 0.31 9.03 -13.05
CA VAL A 46 0.58 9.74 -14.31
C VAL A 46 -0.72 9.99 -15.09
N ILE A 47 -1.62 9.01 -15.16
CA ILE A 47 -2.93 9.20 -15.80
C ILE A 47 -3.69 10.33 -15.11
N VAL A 48 -3.78 10.31 -13.78
CA VAL A 48 -4.47 11.34 -13.00
C VAL A 48 -3.80 12.70 -13.15
N ALA A 49 -2.47 12.76 -13.10
CA ALA A 49 -1.70 14.00 -13.30
C ALA A 49 -2.03 14.64 -14.65
N ASN A 50 -2.06 13.84 -15.72
CA ASN A 50 -2.43 14.32 -17.06
C ASN A 50 -3.87 14.82 -17.13
N LEU A 51 -4.82 14.12 -16.49
CA LEU A 51 -6.23 14.55 -16.43
C LEU A 51 -6.42 15.86 -15.63
N LEU A 52 -5.55 16.13 -14.65
CA LEU A 52 -5.56 17.35 -13.84
C LEU A 52 -4.68 18.48 -14.40
N GLY A 53 -4.12 18.31 -15.61
CA GLY A 53 -3.35 19.33 -16.32
C GLY A 53 -1.86 19.38 -15.96
N GLY A 54 -1.32 18.40 -15.22
CA GLY A 54 0.11 18.20 -15.00
C GLY A 54 0.85 19.33 -14.28
N THR A 55 0.12 20.19 -13.56
CA THR A 55 0.72 21.35 -12.88
C THR A 55 1.22 20.97 -11.49
N ARG A 56 2.30 21.61 -11.02
CA ARG A 56 2.80 21.43 -9.63
C ARG A 56 1.74 21.73 -8.57
N LYS A 57 0.73 22.54 -8.88
CA LYS A 57 -0.38 22.87 -7.98
C LYS A 57 -1.35 21.70 -7.80
N ALA A 58 -1.36 20.74 -8.73
CA ALA A 58 -2.21 19.56 -8.71
C ALA A 58 -1.58 18.34 -8.01
N ILE A 59 -0.30 18.41 -7.57
CA ILE A 59 0.42 17.28 -6.97
C ILE A 59 -0.34 16.66 -5.79
N VAL A 60 -0.95 17.49 -4.93
CA VAL A 60 -1.73 16.97 -3.81
C VAL A 60 -2.98 16.26 -4.31
N ALA A 61 -3.67 16.82 -5.31
CA ALA A 61 -4.89 16.25 -5.86
C ALA A 61 -4.61 14.94 -6.63
N GLU A 62 -3.54 14.87 -7.42
CA GLU A 62 -3.19 13.66 -8.15
C GLU A 62 -2.76 12.53 -7.23
N ILE A 63 -1.99 12.83 -6.18
CA ILE A 63 -1.66 11.86 -5.13
C ILE A 63 -2.95 11.37 -4.48
N LEU A 64 -3.85 12.29 -4.10
CA LEU A 64 -5.06 11.92 -3.40
C LEU A 64 -5.97 11.01 -4.23
N VAL A 65 -6.20 11.36 -5.49
CA VAL A 65 -7.02 10.55 -6.39
C VAL A 65 -6.35 9.20 -6.69
N SER A 66 -5.03 9.18 -6.91
CA SER A 66 -4.28 7.94 -7.13
C SER A 66 -4.35 7.00 -5.92
N TYR A 67 -4.30 7.53 -4.69
CA TYR A 67 -4.41 6.75 -3.47
C TYR A 67 -5.79 6.08 -3.40
N VAL A 68 -6.87 6.83 -3.68
CA VAL A 68 -8.23 6.29 -3.62
C VAL A 68 -8.37 5.15 -4.63
N ILE A 69 -7.92 5.35 -5.87
CA ILE A 69 -7.98 4.31 -6.91
C ILE A 69 -7.18 3.07 -6.47
N PHE A 70 -5.94 3.26 -6.00
CA PHE A 70 -5.10 2.16 -5.53
C PHE A 70 -5.76 1.39 -4.40
N GLY A 71 -6.31 2.07 -3.39
CA GLY A 71 -7.05 1.43 -2.29
C GLY A 71 -8.26 0.63 -2.77
N LEU A 72 -9.05 1.18 -3.71
CA LEU A 72 -10.23 0.51 -4.27
C LEU A 72 -9.89 -0.75 -5.06
N LEU A 73 -8.74 -0.81 -5.73
CA LEU A 73 -8.28 -2.02 -6.42
C LEU A 73 -8.07 -3.22 -5.47
N HIS A 74 -7.91 -2.96 -4.17
CA HIS A 74 -7.72 -3.98 -3.15
C HIS A 74 -9.03 -4.49 -2.52
N LEU A 75 -10.19 -3.94 -2.89
CA LEU A 75 -11.49 -4.37 -2.35
C LEU A 75 -11.71 -5.89 -2.41
N PRO A 76 -11.44 -6.60 -3.53
CA PRO A 76 -11.64 -8.04 -3.58
C PRO A 76 -10.81 -8.81 -2.54
N THR A 77 -9.57 -8.38 -2.31
CA THR A 77 -8.65 -8.99 -1.33
C THR A 77 -9.11 -8.78 0.10
N TYR A 78 -9.70 -7.62 0.40
CA TYR A 78 -10.15 -7.24 1.75
C TYR A 78 -11.65 -7.42 1.97
N GLN A 79 -12.28 -8.39 1.29
CA GLN A 79 -13.70 -8.73 1.49
C GLN A 79 -14.63 -7.52 1.33
N TRP A 80 -14.31 -6.65 0.38
CA TRP A 80 -15.03 -5.40 0.13
C TRP A 80 -15.08 -4.42 1.31
N ASN A 81 -14.15 -4.52 2.27
CA ASN A 81 -14.04 -3.57 3.36
C ASN A 81 -13.46 -2.23 2.85
N LEU A 82 -14.37 -1.33 2.48
CA LEU A 82 -14.04 -0.01 1.96
C LEU A 82 -13.16 0.81 2.92
N LEU A 83 -13.43 0.73 4.22
CA LEU A 83 -12.73 1.54 5.22
C LEU A 83 -11.28 1.09 5.38
N GLN A 84 -11.04 -0.23 5.40
CA GLN A 84 -9.69 -0.82 5.39
C GLN A 84 -8.93 -0.47 4.11
N CYS A 85 -9.58 -0.61 2.95
CA CYS A 85 -8.99 -0.29 1.65
C CYS A 85 -8.59 1.19 1.54
N LEU A 86 -9.41 2.12 2.02
CA LEU A 86 -9.10 3.54 1.93
C LEU A 86 -8.13 4.01 3.03
N LEU A 87 -8.36 3.64 4.29
CA LEU A 87 -7.62 4.21 5.42
C LEU A 87 -6.34 3.46 5.79
N ILE A 88 -6.21 2.18 5.45
CA ILE A 88 -5.00 1.41 5.71
C ILE A 88 -4.20 1.29 4.43
N ILE A 89 -4.78 0.67 3.40
CA ILE A 89 -4.06 0.36 2.16
C ILE A 89 -3.79 1.64 1.36
N GLY A 90 -4.84 2.41 1.12
CA GLY A 90 -4.76 3.65 0.38
C GLY A 90 -3.86 4.70 1.05
N VAL A 91 -4.01 4.94 2.35
CA VAL A 91 -3.14 5.90 3.08
C VAL A 91 -1.70 5.39 3.15
N GLY A 92 -1.48 4.09 3.34
CA GLY A 92 -0.15 3.47 3.33
C GLY A 92 0.63 3.72 2.05
N ARG A 93 -0.05 3.96 0.93
CA ARG A 93 0.54 4.27 -0.38
C ARG A 93 1.21 5.65 -0.44
N ILE A 94 0.71 6.63 0.31
CA ILE A 94 1.12 8.04 0.16
C ILE A 94 2.62 8.24 0.39
N PRO A 95 3.26 7.70 1.46
CA PRO A 95 4.70 7.83 1.67
C PRO A 95 5.55 7.29 0.51
N PHE A 96 5.14 6.19 -0.13
CA PHE A 96 5.89 5.53 -1.20
C PHE A 96 5.85 6.38 -2.48
N THR A 97 4.66 6.88 -2.82
CA THR A 97 4.48 7.82 -3.93
C THR A 97 5.26 9.12 -3.70
N VAL A 98 5.24 9.67 -2.48
CA VAL A 98 6.01 10.88 -2.15
C VAL A 98 7.52 10.62 -2.24
N ALA A 99 8.01 9.45 -1.83
CA ALA A 99 9.41 9.08 -1.98
C ALA A 99 9.81 9.06 -3.46
N THR A 100 9.04 8.37 -4.31
CA THR A 100 9.24 8.33 -5.76
C THR A 100 9.28 9.72 -6.39
N LEU A 101 8.31 10.59 -6.06
CA LEU A 101 8.22 11.95 -6.62
C LEU A 101 9.37 12.86 -6.14
N LYS A 102 9.81 12.73 -4.88
CA LYS A 102 10.90 13.56 -4.33
C LYS A 102 12.26 13.15 -4.87
N SER A 103 12.48 11.87 -5.12
CA SER A 103 13.76 11.36 -5.63
C SER A 103 13.83 11.26 -7.15
N ASP A 104 12.71 11.48 -7.84
CA ASP A 104 12.57 11.23 -9.28
C ASP A 104 12.99 9.80 -9.66
N SER A 105 12.60 8.82 -8.84
CA SER A 105 13.05 7.43 -8.99
C SER A 105 12.08 6.44 -8.37
N ILE A 106 11.58 5.51 -9.18
CA ILE A 106 10.72 4.40 -8.72
C ILE A 106 11.42 3.55 -7.65
N TRP A 107 12.75 3.45 -7.70
CA TRP A 107 13.52 2.66 -6.75
C TRP A 107 13.42 3.20 -5.33
N ALA A 108 13.32 4.53 -5.15
CA ALA A 108 13.16 5.09 -3.82
C ALA A 108 11.81 4.71 -3.20
N GLY A 109 10.71 4.86 -3.96
CA GLY A 109 9.39 4.42 -3.51
C GLY A 109 9.36 2.92 -3.24
N TYR A 110 9.93 2.13 -4.15
CA TYR A 110 10.03 0.67 -4.02
C TYR A 110 10.74 0.25 -2.74
N PHE A 111 11.92 0.80 -2.44
CA PHE A 111 12.64 0.41 -1.22
C PHE A 111 11.93 0.87 0.06
N VAL A 112 11.26 2.03 0.04
CA VAL A 112 10.43 2.46 1.17
C VAL A 112 9.24 1.52 1.37
N HIS A 113 8.60 1.10 0.27
CA HIS A 113 7.49 0.17 0.28
C HIS A 113 7.91 -1.21 0.83
N VAL A 114 8.99 -1.79 0.29
CA VAL A 114 9.58 -3.05 0.78
C VAL A 114 9.92 -2.95 2.27
N ALA A 115 10.56 -1.86 2.70
CA ALA A 115 10.92 -1.68 4.10
C ALA A 115 9.67 -1.62 5.01
N TYR A 116 8.63 -0.89 4.60
CA TYR A 116 7.40 -0.77 5.36
C TYR A 116 6.70 -2.13 5.54
N ASP A 117 6.54 -2.87 4.45
CA ASP A 117 5.87 -4.18 4.45
C ASP A 117 6.68 -5.22 5.22
N TRP A 118 8.00 -5.28 5.01
CA TRP A 118 8.85 -6.23 5.72
C TRP A 118 8.93 -5.95 7.22
N ILE A 119 8.94 -4.68 7.65
CA ILE A 119 8.84 -4.34 9.07
C ILE A 119 7.52 -4.87 9.64
N ALA A 120 6.39 -4.67 8.94
CA ALA A 120 5.10 -5.18 9.38
C ALA A 120 5.09 -6.72 9.48
N PHE A 121 5.60 -7.41 8.45
CA PHE A 121 5.73 -8.88 8.44
C PHE A 121 6.62 -9.40 9.56
N ILE A 122 7.78 -8.79 9.80
CA ILE A 122 8.70 -9.17 10.87
C ILE A 122 8.05 -8.98 12.25
N VAL A 123 7.36 -7.85 12.47
CA VAL A 123 6.65 -7.59 13.73
C VAL A 123 5.57 -8.64 13.98
N ILE A 124 4.81 -9.02 12.95
CA ILE A 124 3.80 -10.08 13.04
C ILE A 124 4.47 -11.42 13.37
N LEU A 125 5.51 -11.81 12.63
CA LEU A 125 6.24 -13.06 12.84
C LEU A 125 6.80 -13.19 14.26
N LEU A 126 7.35 -12.10 14.81
CA LEU A 126 7.85 -12.06 16.19
C LEU A 126 6.72 -12.13 17.24
N SER A 127 5.52 -11.67 16.90
CA SER A 127 4.35 -11.68 17.78
C SER A 127 3.59 -13.00 17.78
N MET A 128 3.92 -13.93 16.88
CA MET A 128 3.31 -15.26 16.76
C MET A 128 3.98 -16.33 17.64
N LYS A 129 5.02 -15.95 18.39
CA LYS A 129 5.61 -16.76 19.46
C LYS A 129 4.83 -16.57 20.76
#